data_AF-A0AAE2BUK5-F1
#
_entry.id   AF-A0AAE2BUK5-F1
#
_cell.length_a   1.000
_cell.length_b   1.000
_cell.length_c   1.000
_cell.angle_alpha   90.00
_cell.angle_beta   90.00
_cell.angle_gamma   90.00
#
_symmetry.space_group_name_H-M   'P 1'
#
loop_
_entity.id
_entity.type
_entity.pdbx_description
1 polymer ?
#
loop_
_entity_poly.entity_id
_entity_poly.type
_entity_poly.pdbx_seq_one_letter_code
_entity_poly.pdbx_strand_id
1 'polypeptide(L)'
;MLIANHNTTYAEADRPKNDREELLQTLPRQKNWDGRMLCQHQHSWFPVKYLRGILSAKNNFKAHETDIILATMPKAGTTWLKALIFSIVNRHLYNSSLSESPLLSSNSDDLVPFLELDIYRVDENPDLESIPFPRILATHVPFRVLPNSIKESGCKIIYMCRNPLDQFVSHRHFLLQNRLEPEEEPLSVDEAFEMYCNGVHPFGPFWDHMLGFWNASEVRRIEGRHRFEFEENGRVYGGPLLDG
;
A
#
# COMPACT_ATOMS: atom_id res chain seq x y z
N MET A 1 32.64 17.06 5.61
CA MET A 1 31.82 18.14 5.02
C MET A 1 31.72 17.88 3.52
N LEU A 2 30.72 17.10 3.10
CA LEU A 2 30.32 16.92 1.70
C LEU A 2 28.80 16.84 1.71
N ILE A 3 28.18 17.91 1.22
CA ILE A 3 26.73 18.06 1.10
C ILE A 3 26.34 17.26 -0.15
N ALA A 4 25.64 16.13 0.04
CA ALA A 4 24.98 15.44 -1.04
C ALA A 4 23.68 16.21 -1.36
N ASN A 5 23.62 16.77 -2.57
CA ASN A 5 22.48 17.53 -3.07
C ASN A 5 21.22 16.65 -3.16
N HIS A 6 20.26 16.92 -2.28
CA HIS A 6 18.87 16.50 -2.43
C HIS A 6 18.15 17.37 -3.45
N ASN A 7 18.18 17.01 -4.74
CA ASN A 7 17.43 17.73 -5.78
C ASN A 7 16.90 16.80 -6.89
N THR A 8 16.34 15.63 -6.53
CA THR A 8 15.77 14.70 -7.51
C THR A 8 14.25 14.51 -7.37
N THR A 9 13.59 15.16 -6.42
CA THR A 9 12.17 14.88 -6.09
C THR A 9 11.14 15.70 -6.86
N TYR A 10 11.54 16.79 -7.54
CA TYR A 10 10.60 17.70 -8.22
C TYR A 10 10.45 17.48 -9.74
N ALA A 11 11.32 16.68 -10.37
CA ALA A 11 11.37 16.52 -11.83
C ALA A 11 10.50 15.38 -12.41
N GLU A 12 9.71 14.68 -11.59
CA GLU A 12 8.88 13.55 -12.04
C GLU A 12 7.41 13.94 -12.27
N ALA A 13 6.90 15.00 -11.63
CA ALA A 13 5.48 15.35 -11.67
C ALA A 13 5.05 16.06 -12.96
N ASP A 14 5.97 16.78 -13.63
CA ASP A 14 5.69 17.59 -14.83
C ASP A 14 6.10 16.93 -16.16
N ARG A 15 6.45 15.63 -16.15
CA ARG A 15 6.88 14.97 -17.39
C ARG A 15 5.71 14.75 -18.37
N PRO A 16 5.87 15.14 -19.66
CA PRO A 16 4.94 14.81 -20.72
C PRO A 16 4.53 13.33 -20.70
N LYS A 17 3.31 13.03 -21.13
CA LYS A 17 2.78 11.66 -21.14
C LYS A 17 3.68 10.67 -21.90
N ASN A 18 4.32 11.13 -22.98
CA ASN A 18 5.27 10.34 -23.77
C ASN A 18 6.52 9.96 -22.94
N ASP A 19 7.09 10.88 -22.19
CA ASP A 19 8.27 10.66 -21.35
C ASP A 19 7.99 9.66 -20.20
N ARG A 20 6.74 9.63 -19.72
CA ARG A 20 6.31 8.62 -18.74
C ARG A 20 6.25 7.23 -19.35
N GLU A 21 5.70 7.09 -20.55
CA GLU A 21 5.65 5.80 -21.26
C GLU A 21 7.05 5.30 -21.63
N GLU A 22 7.95 6.20 -22.02
CA GLU A 22 9.36 5.88 -22.27
C GLU A 22 10.08 5.43 -20.99
N LEU A 23 9.87 6.13 -19.87
CA LEU A 23 10.39 5.71 -18.57
C LEU A 23 9.93 4.28 -18.22
N LEU A 24 8.64 3.98 -18.37
CA LEU A 24 8.08 2.65 -18.09
C LEU A 24 8.70 1.53 -18.94
N GLN A 25 9.22 1.84 -20.13
CA GLN A 25 9.90 0.87 -21.00
C GLN A 25 11.33 0.58 -20.56
N THR A 26 12.00 1.53 -19.91
CA THR A 26 13.42 1.42 -19.49
C THR A 26 13.62 0.78 -18.12
N LEU A 27 12.58 0.68 -17.29
CA LEU A 27 12.70 0.14 -15.93
C LEU A 27 13.13 -1.35 -15.96
N PRO A 28 13.99 -1.80 -15.03
CA PRO A 28 14.33 -3.21 -14.89
C PRO A 28 13.08 -4.06 -14.71
N ARG A 29 13.02 -5.23 -15.36
CA ARG A 29 11.87 -6.14 -15.33
C ARG A 29 12.30 -7.54 -14.96
N GLN A 30 11.43 -8.23 -14.24
CA GLN A 30 11.62 -9.62 -13.87
C GLN A 30 10.27 -10.33 -13.77
N LYS A 31 10.19 -11.57 -14.25
CA LYS A 31 9.00 -12.41 -14.04
C LYS A 31 8.91 -12.79 -12.56
N ASN A 32 7.73 -12.69 -11.99
CA ASN A 32 7.39 -13.18 -10.66
C ASN A 32 7.16 -14.70 -10.67
N TRP A 33 7.08 -15.33 -9.50
CA TRP A 33 6.85 -16.77 -9.34
C TRP A 33 5.52 -17.29 -9.92
N ASP A 34 4.55 -16.42 -10.20
CA ASP A 34 3.28 -16.76 -10.83
C ASP A 34 3.26 -16.50 -12.36
N GLY A 35 4.39 -16.05 -12.91
CA GLY A 35 4.59 -15.70 -14.32
C GLY A 35 4.37 -14.21 -14.64
N ARG A 36 3.76 -13.45 -13.74
CA ARG A 36 3.45 -12.02 -13.99
C ARG A 36 4.72 -11.17 -14.05
N MET A 37 4.75 -10.19 -14.94
CA MET A 37 5.88 -9.27 -15.05
C MET A 37 5.88 -8.23 -13.93
N LEU A 38 7.02 -8.11 -13.24
CA LEU A 38 7.33 -7.02 -12.32
C LEU A 38 8.26 -6.03 -12.98
N CYS A 39 8.23 -4.80 -12.47
CA CYS A 39 9.15 -3.74 -12.82
C CYS A 39 9.68 -3.07 -11.55
N GLN A 40 10.96 -2.73 -11.55
CA GLN A 40 11.59 -2.07 -10.42
C GLN A 40 11.51 -0.56 -10.57
N HIS A 41 10.94 0.12 -9.57
CA HIS A 41 10.89 1.58 -9.49
C HIS A 41 11.18 2.03 -8.06
N GLN A 42 12.10 2.97 -7.89
CA GLN A 42 12.49 3.52 -6.58
C GLN A 42 12.87 2.48 -5.51
N HIS A 43 13.56 1.42 -5.96
CA HIS A 43 14.01 0.26 -5.17
C HIS A 43 12.88 -0.70 -4.74
N SER A 44 11.68 -0.56 -5.29
CA SER A 44 10.56 -1.47 -5.03
C SER A 44 10.08 -2.14 -6.31
N TRP A 45 9.54 -3.34 -6.17
CA TRP A 45 9.05 -4.15 -7.29
C TRP A 45 7.53 -4.03 -7.40
N PHE A 46 7.04 -3.61 -8.56
CA PHE A 46 5.61 -3.43 -8.80
C PHE A 46 5.13 -4.31 -9.96
N PRO A 47 3.91 -4.89 -9.89
CA PRO A 47 3.30 -5.49 -11.05
C PRO A 47 3.14 -4.44 -12.15
N VAL A 48 3.61 -4.74 -13.37
CA VAL A 48 3.58 -3.78 -14.50
C VAL A 48 2.16 -3.25 -14.74
N LYS A 49 1.14 -4.10 -14.56
CA LYS A 49 -0.29 -3.76 -14.68
C LYS A 49 -0.71 -2.58 -13.78
N TYR A 50 -0.08 -2.39 -12.63
CA TYR A 50 -0.45 -1.37 -11.65
C TYR A 50 0.48 -0.16 -11.64
N LEU A 51 1.62 -0.22 -12.35
CA LEU A 51 2.61 0.85 -12.28
C LEU A 51 2.06 2.21 -12.73
N ARG A 52 1.22 2.26 -13.77
CA ARG A 52 0.56 3.50 -14.20
C ARG A 52 -0.31 4.09 -13.10
N GLY A 53 -1.14 3.26 -12.43
CA GLY A 53 -1.98 3.71 -11.32
C GLY A 53 -1.17 4.18 -10.11
N ILE A 54 -0.06 3.53 -9.81
CA ILE A 54 0.87 3.94 -8.74
C ILE A 54 1.46 5.32 -9.04
N LEU A 55 1.96 5.54 -10.26
CA LEU A 55 2.55 6.83 -10.64
C LEU A 55 1.51 7.95 -10.70
N SER A 56 0.32 7.67 -11.24
CA SER A 56 -0.80 8.62 -11.27
C SER A 56 -1.23 9.01 -9.85
N ALA A 57 -1.40 8.04 -8.95
CA ALA A 57 -1.72 8.30 -7.55
C ALA A 57 -0.64 9.16 -6.90
N LYS A 58 0.64 8.80 -7.07
CA LYS A 58 1.78 9.53 -6.52
C LYS A 58 1.80 11.01 -6.92
N ASN A 59 1.47 11.31 -8.17
CA ASN A 59 1.53 12.68 -8.71
C ASN A 59 0.25 13.49 -8.43
N ASN A 60 -0.91 12.85 -8.51
CA ASN A 60 -2.19 13.56 -8.59
C ASN A 60 -3.00 13.47 -7.30
N PHE A 61 -2.73 12.51 -6.40
CA PHE A 61 -3.48 12.39 -5.15
C PHE A 61 -3.23 13.57 -4.21
N LYS A 62 -4.32 14.19 -3.74
CA LYS A 62 -4.31 15.26 -2.75
C LYS A 62 -4.97 14.76 -1.47
N ALA A 63 -4.13 14.43 -0.48
CA ALA A 63 -4.59 14.05 0.84
C ALA A 63 -5.33 15.21 1.52
N HIS A 64 -6.41 14.87 2.23
CA HIS A 64 -7.12 15.75 3.13
C HIS A 64 -6.75 15.39 4.57
N GLU A 65 -6.78 16.36 5.50
CA GLU A 65 -6.35 16.15 6.89
C GLU A 65 -7.18 15.10 7.64
N THR A 66 -8.43 14.89 7.24
CA THR A 66 -9.33 13.89 7.83
C THR A 66 -9.22 12.51 7.18
N ASP A 67 -8.43 12.35 6.11
CA ASP A 67 -8.27 11.05 5.44
C ASP A 67 -7.67 10.00 6.38
N ILE A 68 -8.06 8.75 6.14
CA ILE A 68 -7.53 7.57 6.81
C ILE A 68 -6.97 6.64 5.74
N ILE A 69 -5.64 6.51 5.71
CA ILE A 69 -4.90 5.69 4.76
C ILE A 69 -4.54 4.35 5.41
N LEU A 70 -5.11 3.27 4.90
CA LEU A 70 -4.84 1.89 5.31
C LEU A 70 -3.70 1.33 4.46
N ALA A 71 -2.51 1.26 5.03
CA ALA A 71 -1.32 0.75 4.35
C ALA A 71 -1.04 -0.68 4.79
N THR A 72 -0.84 -1.59 3.85
CA THR A 72 -0.49 -2.99 4.16
C THR A 72 0.41 -3.56 3.08
N MET A 73 1.27 -4.51 3.44
CA MET A 73 1.80 -5.40 2.41
C MET A 73 0.66 -6.29 1.87
N PRO A 74 0.70 -6.71 0.59
CA PRO A 74 -0.26 -7.68 0.09
C PRO A 74 -0.31 -8.92 1.00
N LYS A 75 -1.53 -9.36 1.31
CA LYS A 75 -1.82 -10.53 2.16
C LYS A 75 -1.41 -10.42 3.64
N ALA A 76 -1.16 -9.20 4.13
CA ALA A 76 -0.88 -8.95 5.54
C ALA A 76 -2.14 -8.73 6.42
N GLY A 77 -3.36 -8.85 5.87
CA GLY A 77 -4.62 -8.67 6.62
C GLY A 77 -5.52 -7.55 6.13
N THR A 78 -5.30 -7.05 4.91
CA THR A 78 -5.96 -5.85 4.36
C THR A 78 -7.49 -5.93 4.37
N THR A 79 -8.08 -7.05 3.96
CA THR A 79 -9.55 -7.25 3.97
C THR A 79 -10.13 -7.07 5.38
N TRP A 80 -9.48 -7.65 6.39
CA TRP A 80 -9.91 -7.52 7.77
C TRP A 80 -9.74 -6.08 8.28
N LEU A 81 -8.60 -5.45 7.97
CA LEU A 81 -8.35 -4.04 8.31
C LEU A 81 -9.40 -3.10 7.70
N LYS A 82 -9.72 -3.27 6.42
CA LYS A 82 -10.73 -2.47 5.72
C LYS A 82 -12.09 -2.59 6.40
N ALA A 83 -12.56 -3.80 6.66
CA ALA A 83 -13.83 -4.04 7.32
C ALA A 83 -13.88 -3.44 8.75
N LEU A 84 -12.80 -3.60 9.52
CA LEU A 84 -12.70 -3.09 10.88
C LEU A 84 -12.77 -1.56 10.92
N ILE A 85 -11.93 -0.88 10.13
CA ILE A 85 -11.87 0.58 10.13
C ILE A 85 -13.15 1.18 9.54
N PHE A 86 -13.70 0.58 8.48
CA PHE A 86 -14.99 0.99 7.96
C PHE A 86 -16.08 0.93 9.02
N SER A 87 -16.14 -0.18 9.78
CA SER A 87 -17.11 -0.34 10.87
C SER A 87 -16.92 0.70 11.97
N ILE A 88 -15.68 0.98 12.38
CA ILE A 88 -15.38 1.93 13.46
C ILE A 88 -15.80 3.35 13.08
N VAL A 89 -15.46 3.79 11.86
CA VAL A 89 -15.74 5.15 11.37
C VAL A 89 -17.23 5.34 11.15
N ASN A 90 -17.89 4.36 10.53
CA ASN A 90 -19.29 4.44 10.15
C ASN A 90 -20.26 3.89 11.21
N ARG A 91 -19.79 3.50 12.40
CA ARG A 91 -20.63 2.88 13.44
C ARG A 91 -21.90 3.66 13.74
N HIS A 92 -21.79 5.00 13.74
CA HIS A 92 -22.90 5.89 14.06
C HIS A 92 -24.04 5.83 13.03
N LEU A 93 -23.74 5.46 11.78
CA LEU A 93 -24.72 5.27 10.71
C LEU A 93 -25.53 3.98 10.88
N TYR A 94 -24.95 2.96 11.52
CA TYR A 94 -25.54 1.62 11.63
C TYR A 94 -25.86 1.21 13.08
N ASN A 95 -25.79 2.14 14.03
CA ASN A 95 -26.04 1.89 15.46
C ASN A 95 -27.43 1.30 15.74
N SER A 96 -28.43 1.72 14.97
CA SER A 96 -29.82 1.28 15.15
C SER A 96 -30.10 -0.10 14.53
N SER A 97 -29.31 -0.50 13.54
CA SER A 97 -29.54 -1.71 12.74
C SER A 97 -28.23 -2.16 12.10
N LEU A 98 -27.51 -3.09 12.75
CA LEU A 98 -26.28 -3.66 12.19
C LEU A 98 -26.53 -4.41 10.87
N SER A 99 -27.77 -4.89 10.66
CA SER A 99 -28.19 -5.56 9.42
C SER A 99 -28.17 -4.64 8.19
N GLU A 100 -28.16 -3.32 8.38
CA GLU A 100 -28.06 -2.34 7.29
C GLU A 100 -26.61 -2.01 6.91
N SER A 101 -25.63 -2.57 7.62
CA SER A 101 -24.22 -2.37 7.30
C SER A 101 -23.90 -2.96 5.93
N PRO A 102 -23.28 -2.19 5.02
CA PRO A 102 -22.93 -2.68 3.68
C PRO A 102 -21.87 -3.79 3.72
N LEU A 103 -21.17 -4.00 4.84
CA LEU A 103 -20.24 -5.12 5.02
C LEU A 103 -20.94 -6.50 5.01
N LEU A 104 -22.26 -6.54 5.19
CA LEU A 104 -23.04 -7.79 5.10
C LEU A 104 -23.44 -8.15 3.66
N SER A 105 -23.39 -7.18 2.74
CA SER A 105 -23.88 -7.32 1.37
C SER A 105 -22.83 -7.01 0.29
N SER A 106 -21.68 -6.44 0.66
CA SER A 106 -20.60 -6.03 -0.25
C SER A 106 -19.23 -6.42 0.29
N ASN A 107 -18.22 -6.53 -0.60
CA ASN A 107 -16.86 -6.79 -0.17
C ASN A 107 -16.27 -5.51 0.45
N SER A 108 -15.46 -5.66 1.51
CA SER A 108 -14.68 -4.56 2.09
C SER A 108 -13.79 -3.82 1.08
N ASP A 109 -13.36 -4.49 0.00
CA ASP A 109 -12.59 -3.88 -1.09
C ASP A 109 -13.41 -2.84 -1.87
N ASP A 110 -14.73 -3.04 -2.00
CA ASP A 110 -15.64 -2.10 -2.67
C ASP A 110 -15.90 -0.86 -1.81
N LEU A 111 -15.87 -1.02 -0.48
CA LEU A 111 -16.16 0.04 0.49
C LEU A 111 -14.93 0.88 0.84
N VAL A 112 -13.74 0.31 0.71
CA VAL A 112 -12.47 0.98 0.99
C VAL A 112 -11.53 0.75 -0.21
N PRO A 113 -11.61 1.60 -1.25
CA PRO A 113 -10.88 1.37 -2.48
C PRO A 113 -9.37 1.60 -2.32
N PHE A 114 -8.57 0.90 -3.10
CA PHE A 114 -7.15 1.15 -3.23
C PHE A 114 -6.87 2.33 -4.16
N LEU A 115 -5.94 3.20 -3.75
CA LEU A 115 -5.47 4.31 -4.58
C LEU A 115 -4.96 3.80 -5.93
N GLU A 116 -4.00 2.88 -5.91
CA GLU A 116 -3.28 2.47 -7.11
C GLU A 116 -3.96 1.35 -7.92
N LEU A 117 -4.87 0.59 -7.31
CA LEU A 117 -5.51 -0.58 -7.94
C LEU A 117 -6.91 -0.28 -8.44
N ASP A 118 -7.68 0.55 -7.73
CA ASP A 118 -9.10 0.75 -8.00
C ASP A 118 -9.37 2.13 -8.58
N ILE A 119 -8.80 3.18 -7.97
CA ILE A 119 -9.06 4.56 -8.35
C ILE A 119 -8.15 4.99 -9.50
N TYR A 120 -6.84 5.14 -9.25
CA TYR A 120 -5.90 5.74 -10.20
C TYR A 120 -5.51 4.82 -11.36
N ARG A 121 -5.89 3.54 -11.27
CA ARG A 121 -5.79 2.61 -12.40
C ARG A 121 -6.83 2.92 -13.48
N VAL A 122 -8.00 3.42 -13.09
CA VAL A 122 -9.13 3.67 -13.98
C VAL A 122 -9.09 5.09 -14.52
N ASP A 123 -8.83 6.07 -13.66
CA ASP A 123 -8.76 7.49 -14.01
C ASP A 123 -7.48 8.11 -13.43
N GLU A 124 -6.72 8.85 -14.25
CA GLU A 124 -5.52 9.54 -13.76
C GLU A 124 -5.86 10.77 -12.90
N ASN A 125 -7.05 11.34 -13.07
CA ASN A 125 -7.53 12.54 -12.36
C ASN A 125 -8.96 12.32 -11.81
N PRO A 126 -9.13 11.34 -10.90
CA PRO A 126 -10.43 10.99 -10.34
C PRO A 126 -11.00 12.15 -9.51
N ASP A 127 -12.32 12.33 -9.53
CA ASP A 127 -13.01 13.21 -8.61
C ASP A 127 -13.22 12.53 -7.24
N LEU A 128 -12.31 12.83 -6.31
CA LEU A 128 -12.32 12.28 -4.95
C LEU A 128 -13.24 13.03 -3.99
N GLU A 129 -13.86 14.14 -4.40
CA GLU A 129 -14.83 14.88 -3.58
C GLU A 129 -16.17 14.14 -3.49
N SER A 130 -16.41 13.21 -4.41
CA SER A 130 -17.55 12.31 -4.39
C SER A 130 -17.50 11.26 -3.26
N ILE A 131 -16.32 11.02 -2.67
CA ILE A 131 -16.13 10.06 -1.57
C ILE A 131 -16.46 10.76 -0.25
N PRO A 132 -17.40 10.23 0.57
CA PRO A 132 -17.75 10.84 1.85
C PRO A 132 -16.54 10.99 2.81
N PHE A 133 -16.50 12.10 3.53
CA PHE A 133 -15.50 12.35 4.56
C PHE A 133 -15.87 11.74 5.93
N PRO A 134 -14.88 11.27 6.72
CA PRO A 134 -13.48 11.09 6.35
C PRO A 134 -13.30 9.98 5.31
N ARG A 135 -12.48 10.22 4.27
CA ARG A 135 -12.24 9.20 3.23
C ARG A 135 -11.38 8.09 3.82
N ILE A 136 -11.84 6.85 3.68
CA ILE A 136 -11.08 5.65 4.06
C ILE A 136 -10.54 5.07 2.77
N LEU A 137 -9.22 5.03 2.62
CA LEU A 137 -8.54 4.63 1.39
C LEU A 137 -7.44 3.62 1.72
N ALA A 138 -7.15 2.70 0.81
CA ALA A 138 -6.12 1.69 1.03
C ALA A 138 -4.95 1.84 0.04
N THR A 139 -3.79 1.29 0.41
CA THR A 139 -2.64 1.18 -0.48
C THR A 139 -1.71 0.03 -0.09
N HIS A 140 -1.10 -0.59 -1.10
CA HIS A 140 0.04 -1.50 -0.97
C HIS A 140 1.38 -0.82 -1.28
N VAL A 141 1.37 0.47 -1.61
CA VAL A 141 2.57 1.20 -2.01
C VAL A 141 3.46 1.44 -0.78
N PRO A 142 4.77 1.15 -0.86
CA PRO A 142 5.71 1.39 0.24
C PRO A 142 5.80 2.88 0.57
N PHE A 143 6.04 3.21 1.83
CA PHE A 143 6.01 4.59 2.34
C PHE A 143 6.81 5.59 1.48
N ARG A 144 8.00 5.18 1.00
CA ARG A 144 8.86 6.02 0.14
C ARG A 144 8.17 6.48 -1.15
N VAL A 145 7.31 5.65 -1.72
CA VAL A 145 6.66 5.89 -3.03
C VAL A 145 5.29 6.55 -2.87
N LEU A 146 4.76 6.66 -1.65
CA LEU A 146 3.50 7.36 -1.39
C LEU A 146 3.50 8.82 -1.87
N PRO A 147 2.33 9.37 -2.25
CA PRO A 147 2.15 10.79 -2.52
C PRO A 147 2.72 11.66 -1.41
N ASN A 148 3.42 12.75 -1.77
CA ASN A 148 3.94 13.69 -0.77
C ASN A 148 2.82 14.33 0.04
N SER A 149 1.64 14.53 -0.56
CA SER A 149 0.45 15.02 0.14
C SER A 149 0.06 14.13 1.32
N ILE A 150 0.20 12.79 1.23
CA ILE A 150 -0.02 11.87 2.36
C ILE A 150 1.06 12.02 3.42
N LYS A 151 2.32 12.11 2.99
CA LYS A 151 3.48 12.18 3.91
C LYS A 151 3.48 13.46 4.74
N GLU A 152 3.14 14.57 4.10
CA GLU A 152 3.23 15.92 4.65
C GLU A 152 1.96 16.36 5.37
N SER A 153 0.78 15.86 4.97
CA SER A 153 -0.49 16.24 5.60
C SER A 153 -0.68 15.67 7.02
N GLY A 154 -1.74 16.14 7.68
CA GLY A 154 -2.22 15.63 8.96
C GLY A 154 -3.04 14.33 8.86
N CYS A 155 -3.17 13.72 7.67
CA CYS A 155 -3.96 12.51 7.51
C CYS A 155 -3.44 11.35 8.37
N LYS A 156 -4.37 10.48 8.78
CA LYS A 156 -4.03 9.30 9.57
C LYS A 156 -3.54 8.20 8.63
N ILE A 157 -2.48 7.51 9.03
CA ILE A 157 -1.99 6.33 8.31
C ILE A 157 -2.04 5.18 9.32
N ILE A 158 -2.70 4.09 8.95
CA ILE A 158 -2.77 2.86 9.74
C ILE A 158 -2.04 1.80 8.95
N TYR A 159 -0.90 1.33 9.49
CA TYR A 159 -0.09 0.31 8.85
C TYR A 159 -0.28 -1.04 9.54
N MET A 160 -0.56 -2.08 8.77
CA MET A 160 -0.59 -3.46 9.28
C MET A 160 0.44 -4.31 8.54
N CYS A 161 1.27 -4.98 9.32
CA CYS A 161 2.22 -5.99 8.87
C CYS A 161 1.88 -7.35 9.45
N ARG A 162 2.47 -8.39 8.84
CA ARG A 162 2.37 -9.78 9.28
C ARG A 162 3.78 -10.37 9.28
N ASN A 163 3.99 -11.43 10.06
CA ASN A 163 5.21 -12.22 9.96
C ASN A 163 5.53 -12.50 8.47
N PRO A 164 6.76 -12.19 7.99
CA PRO A 164 7.13 -12.32 6.58
C PRO A 164 6.93 -13.73 6.00
N LEU A 165 7.15 -14.78 6.80
CA LEU A 165 7.01 -16.17 6.35
C LEU A 165 5.54 -16.52 6.10
N ASP A 166 4.65 -16.14 7.01
CA ASP A 166 3.21 -16.31 6.82
C ASP A 166 2.69 -15.48 5.64
N GLN A 167 3.20 -14.25 5.51
CA GLN A 167 2.85 -13.36 4.42
C GLN A 167 3.26 -13.97 3.08
N PHE A 168 4.48 -14.52 2.97
CA PHE A 168 4.95 -15.23 1.79
C PHE A 168 4.04 -16.40 1.41
N VAL A 169 3.73 -17.30 2.35
CA VAL A 169 2.88 -18.47 2.10
C VAL A 169 1.51 -18.02 1.57
N SER A 170 0.87 -17.06 2.24
CA SER A 170 -0.44 -16.52 1.84
C SER A 170 -0.38 -15.83 0.47
N HIS A 171 0.67 -15.06 0.19
CA HIS A 171 0.86 -14.34 -1.06
C HIS A 171 1.11 -15.27 -2.23
N ARG A 172 1.95 -16.30 -2.05
CA ARG A 172 2.18 -17.34 -3.05
C ARG A 172 0.88 -18.07 -3.38
N HIS A 173 0.15 -18.57 -2.38
CA HIS A 173 -1.14 -19.23 -2.61
C HIS A 173 -2.14 -18.34 -3.36
N PHE A 174 -2.26 -17.08 -2.95
CA PHE A 174 -3.18 -16.14 -3.59
C PHE A 174 -2.82 -15.91 -5.06
N LEU A 175 -1.55 -15.67 -5.38
CA LEU A 175 -1.13 -15.42 -6.76
C LEU A 175 -1.30 -16.66 -7.65
N LEU A 176 -1.00 -17.85 -7.13
CA LEU A 176 -1.19 -19.10 -7.86
C LEU A 176 -2.66 -19.46 -8.11
N GLN A 177 -3.57 -19.07 -7.22
CA GLN A 177 -5.02 -19.24 -7.45
C GLN A 177 -5.59 -18.22 -8.43
N ASN A 178 -4.89 -17.10 -8.67
CA ASN A 178 -5.35 -15.99 -9.50
C ASN A 178 -4.46 -15.77 -10.73
N ARG A 179 -3.84 -16.83 -11.25
CA ARG A 179 -2.95 -16.73 -12.41
C ARG A 179 -3.71 -16.24 -13.64
N LEU A 180 -3.04 -15.39 -14.42
CA LEU A 180 -3.56 -14.91 -15.71
C LEU A 180 -3.14 -15.82 -16.86
N GLU A 181 -1.95 -16.40 -16.75
CA GLU A 181 -1.36 -17.33 -17.72
C GLU A 181 -1.25 -18.72 -17.07
N PRO A 182 -2.32 -19.53 -17.06
CA PRO A 182 -2.32 -20.84 -16.41
C PRO A 182 -1.39 -21.85 -17.09
N GLU A 183 -1.01 -21.58 -18.34
CA GLU A 183 -0.20 -22.47 -19.18
C GLU A 183 1.30 -22.42 -18.86
N GLU A 184 1.83 -21.31 -18.34
CA GLU A 184 3.22 -21.28 -17.86
C GLU A 184 3.30 -22.11 -16.57
N GLU A 185 4.39 -22.84 -16.33
CA GLU A 185 4.57 -23.46 -15.01
C GLU A 185 5.01 -22.42 -13.98
N PRO A 186 4.39 -22.39 -12.78
CA PRO A 186 4.83 -21.48 -11.73
C PRO A 186 6.16 -21.98 -11.13
N LEU A 187 6.92 -21.06 -10.52
CA LEU A 187 8.14 -21.44 -9.82
C LEU A 187 7.85 -22.38 -8.65
N SER A 188 8.83 -23.23 -8.34
CA SER A 188 8.81 -24.06 -7.14
C SER A 188 8.71 -23.20 -5.87
N VAL A 189 8.37 -23.82 -4.73
CA VAL A 189 8.30 -23.09 -3.46
C VAL A 189 9.67 -22.52 -3.09
N ASP A 190 10.75 -23.28 -3.30
CA ASP A 190 12.11 -22.88 -2.94
C ASP A 190 12.60 -21.69 -3.77
N GLU A 191 12.41 -21.73 -5.09
CA GLU A 191 12.75 -20.62 -5.99
C GLU A 191 11.91 -19.36 -5.68
N ALA A 192 10.61 -19.54 -5.43
CA ALA A 192 9.74 -18.43 -5.06
C ALA A 192 10.14 -17.82 -3.70
N PHE A 193 10.58 -18.65 -2.76
CA PHE A 193 11.04 -18.19 -1.45
C PHE A 193 12.37 -17.46 -1.56
N GLU A 194 13.31 -17.96 -2.36
CA GLU A 194 14.57 -17.27 -2.65
C GLU A 194 14.32 -15.90 -3.29
N MET A 195 13.41 -15.81 -4.26
CA MET A 195 12.97 -14.54 -4.83
C MET A 195 12.38 -13.59 -3.77
N TYR A 196 11.54 -14.11 -2.87
CA TYR A 196 10.98 -13.33 -1.76
C TYR A 196 12.08 -12.80 -0.82
N CYS A 197 13.04 -13.65 -0.44
CA CYS A 197 14.21 -13.27 0.37
C CYS A 197 15.12 -12.27 -0.32
N ASN A 198 15.20 -12.29 -1.65
CA ASN A 198 15.92 -11.29 -2.46
C ASN A 198 15.10 -10.01 -2.68
N GLY A 199 13.87 -9.94 -2.16
CA GLY A 199 13.01 -8.77 -2.25
C GLY A 199 12.26 -8.62 -3.57
N VAL A 200 12.40 -9.58 -4.47
CA VAL A 200 11.80 -9.56 -5.81
C VAL A 200 10.42 -10.19 -5.76
N HIS A 201 9.44 -9.40 -5.36
CA HIS A 201 8.03 -9.79 -5.31
C HIS A 201 7.13 -8.55 -5.36
N PRO A 202 5.81 -8.67 -5.65
CA PRO A 202 4.92 -7.51 -5.65
C PRO A 202 5.00 -6.72 -4.35
N PHE A 203 5.25 -5.42 -4.50
CA PHE A 203 5.45 -4.41 -3.45
C PHE A 203 6.64 -4.66 -2.51
N GLY A 204 7.53 -5.59 -2.87
CA GLY A 204 8.77 -5.86 -2.14
C GLY A 204 9.87 -4.82 -2.39
N PRO A 205 10.97 -4.86 -1.63
CA PRO A 205 11.27 -5.83 -0.57
C PRO A 205 10.42 -5.64 0.70
N PHE A 206 10.05 -6.74 1.37
CA PHE A 206 9.18 -6.67 2.56
C PHE A 206 9.82 -5.89 3.72
N TRP A 207 11.14 -6.02 3.93
CA TRP A 207 11.83 -5.34 5.04
C TRP A 207 11.83 -3.82 4.85
N ASP A 208 12.15 -3.33 3.66
CA ASP A 208 12.11 -1.89 3.36
C ASP A 208 10.68 -1.35 3.44
N HIS A 209 9.70 -2.15 3.02
CA HIS A 209 8.31 -1.76 3.14
C HIS A 209 7.90 -1.58 4.61
N MET A 210 8.19 -2.56 5.47
CA MET A 210 7.88 -2.48 6.91
C MET A 210 8.67 -1.36 7.59
N LEU A 211 9.99 -1.29 7.38
CA LEU A 211 10.87 -0.28 7.98
C LEU A 211 10.49 1.13 7.54
N GLY A 212 10.03 1.32 6.30
CA GLY A 212 9.57 2.60 5.81
C GLY A 212 8.40 3.16 6.64
N PHE A 213 7.40 2.34 6.92
CA PHE A 213 6.26 2.75 7.76
C PHE A 213 6.63 2.86 9.24
N TRP A 214 7.49 1.98 9.76
CA TRP A 214 8.01 2.05 11.14
C TRP A 214 8.80 3.34 11.40
N ASN A 215 9.71 3.71 10.51
CA ASN A 215 10.48 4.94 10.66
C ASN A 215 9.56 6.17 10.57
N ALA A 216 8.58 6.15 9.68
CA ALA A 216 7.59 7.22 9.57
C ALA A 216 6.74 7.38 10.84
N SER A 217 6.40 6.26 11.51
CA SER A 217 5.66 6.33 12.77
C SER A 217 6.46 6.95 13.90
N GLU A 218 7.76 6.65 13.97
CA GLU A 218 8.64 7.24 14.99
C GLU A 218 8.80 8.75 14.80
N VAL A 219 8.97 9.21 13.56
CA VAL A 219 9.04 10.65 13.25
C VAL A 219 7.74 11.35 13.63
N ARG A 220 6.59 10.80 13.20
CA ARG A 220 5.27 11.39 13.50
C ARG A 220 4.97 11.40 15.00
N ARG A 221 5.44 10.40 15.75
CA ARG A 221 5.34 10.35 17.21
C ARG A 221 6.10 11.50 17.88
N ILE A 222 7.33 11.80 17.42
CA ILE A 222 8.13 12.92 17.94
C ILE A 222 7.45 14.26 17.66
N GLU A 223 6.76 14.38 16.53
CA GLU A 223 6.03 15.60 16.12
C GLU A 223 4.64 15.75 16.75
N GLY A 224 4.20 14.81 17.59
CA GLY A 224 2.87 14.85 18.22
C GLY A 224 1.70 14.58 17.25
N ARG A 225 1.97 14.06 16.05
CA ARG A 225 0.95 13.65 15.08
C ARG A 225 0.47 12.23 15.41
N HIS A 226 -0.85 12.00 15.37
CA HIS A 226 -1.50 10.79 15.91
C HIS A 226 -0.80 9.45 15.57
N ARG A 227 -0.81 8.59 16.59
CA ARG A 227 -0.16 7.27 16.76
C ARG A 227 -0.50 6.25 15.67
N PHE A 228 0.50 5.46 15.28
CA PHE A 228 0.36 4.19 14.54
C PHE A 228 0.29 3.06 15.57
N GLU A 229 -0.60 2.09 15.38
CA GLU A 229 -0.61 0.85 16.16
C GLU A 229 -0.04 -0.28 15.29
N PHE A 230 1.13 -0.79 15.66
CA PHE A 230 1.72 -1.98 15.05
C PHE A 230 1.23 -3.19 15.85
N GLU A 231 0.54 -4.11 15.20
CA GLU A 231 0.18 -5.38 15.82
C GLU A 231 0.94 -6.51 15.12
N GLU A 232 1.73 -7.27 15.88
CA GLU A 232 2.37 -8.51 15.42
C GLU A 232 1.98 -9.65 16.38
N ASN A 233 1.37 -10.72 15.87
CA ASN A 233 1.03 -11.91 16.66
C ASN A 233 0.23 -11.61 17.95
N GLY A 234 -0.69 -10.65 17.92
CA GLY A 234 -1.49 -10.22 19.08
C GLY A 234 -0.74 -9.33 20.09
N ARG A 235 0.47 -8.87 19.74
CA ARG A 235 1.21 -7.86 20.53
C ARG A 235 1.14 -6.51 19.83
N VAL A 236 0.57 -5.54 20.54
CA VAL A 236 0.59 -4.14 20.13
C VAL A 236 1.93 -3.53 20.54
N TYR A 237 2.77 -3.20 19.56
CA TYR A 237 3.99 -2.43 19.80
C TYR A 237 3.65 -0.93 19.79
N GLY A 238 4.05 -0.24 20.87
CA GLY A 238 3.83 1.20 21.05
C GLY A 238 3.07 1.60 22.32
N GLY A 239 2.92 0.73 23.33
CA GLY A 239 2.38 1.10 24.64
C GLY A 239 3.29 2.08 25.41
N PRO A 240 2.75 2.86 26.37
CA PRO A 240 3.58 3.74 27.19
C PRO A 240 4.62 2.93 27.95
N LEU A 241 5.86 3.42 28.00
CA LEU A 241 6.73 3.10 29.12
C LEU A 241 5.97 3.56 30.35
N LEU A 242 5.53 2.61 31.18
CA LEU A 242 5.16 2.93 32.54
C LEU A 242 6.46 3.42 33.19
N ASP A 243 6.55 4.72 33.40
CA ASP A 243 7.60 5.29 34.23
C ASP A 243 7.50 4.62 35.61
N GLY A 244 8.54 3.85 35.93
CA GLY A 244 8.80 3.24 37.22
C GLY A 244 10.24 3.51 37.63
#